data_AF-A0A8B8AFT1-F1
#
_entry.id   AF-A0A8B8AFT1-F1
#
_cell.length_a   1.000
_cell.length_b   1.000
_cell.length_c   1.000
_cell.angle_alpha   90.00
_cell.angle_beta   90.00
_cell.angle_gamma   90.00
#
_symmetry.space_group_name_H-M   'P 1'
#
loop_
_entity.id
_entity.type
_entity.pdbx_description
1 polymer ?
#
loop_
_entity_poly.entity_id
_entity_poly.type
_entity_poly.pdbx_seq_one_letter_code
_entity_poly.pdbx_strand_id
1 'polypeptide(L)'
;MTCLQVVPNFNNETLVNCRDDLLLSGYRGFVQWHLDAALEQCQTYVQLNSSFQRDNAYVSTNIVDLCPKNCSDKGVCFKGNCTCDKGYGGSDCSFDVSSPPTITKLSDDGICDKSEETCEDITLYGHYFLENMETQCFMTREEVNEHSFVMSTTSYTVRLEESTLYEGYCSLQYNSDTSWITLFHFRLSKDATQFSETYTVYVYQSECQTFHNNSGVITFTLQSGYCFIKGTCIQSGMTHVNQSCWRCSPQMDAYDWTWVSECDIEGTTYMSVVRTTEITETHSAVTETNENHVKRNSADDSQQPDLETVGLSVAVAFIALITFEILRNYLK
;
A
#
# COMPACT_ATOMS: atom_id res chain seq x y z
N MET A 1 40.16 28.49 -18.05
CA MET A 1 40.20 28.30 -16.58
C MET A 1 39.09 27.31 -16.26
N THR A 2 39.38 26.19 -15.62
CA THR A 2 38.37 25.17 -15.28
C THR A 2 37.87 25.38 -13.86
N CYS A 3 36.68 24.88 -13.54
CA CYS A 3 36.12 25.01 -12.19
C CYS A 3 37.07 24.48 -11.10
N LEU A 4 37.71 23.35 -11.38
CA LEU A 4 38.70 22.69 -10.54
C LEU A 4 39.89 23.60 -10.14
N GLN A 5 40.21 24.59 -10.99
CA GLN A 5 41.33 25.52 -10.76
C GLN A 5 40.93 26.72 -9.89
N VAL A 6 39.63 26.97 -9.74
CA VAL A 6 39.09 28.21 -9.18
C VAL A 6 38.45 28.01 -7.82
N VAL A 7 37.82 26.86 -7.62
CA VAL A 7 37.10 26.52 -6.39
C VAL A 7 38.06 25.81 -5.42
N PRO A 8 38.49 26.44 -4.32
CA PRO A 8 39.31 25.81 -3.31
C PRO A 8 38.53 24.66 -2.67
N ASN A 9 39.13 23.47 -2.63
CA ASN A 9 38.51 22.23 -2.18
C ASN A 9 37.35 21.71 -3.05
N PHE A 10 37.33 22.01 -4.36
CA PHE A 10 36.54 21.24 -5.34
C PHE A 10 37.13 19.85 -5.47
N ASN A 11 36.94 19.08 -4.40
CA ASN A 11 37.70 17.90 -4.16
C ASN A 11 37.10 16.77 -4.98
N ASN A 12 37.99 15.84 -5.36
CA ASN A 12 37.71 14.58 -6.04
C ASN A 12 36.59 13.73 -5.39
N GLU A 13 35.96 14.16 -4.31
CA GLU A 13 34.92 13.47 -3.57
C GLU A 13 33.67 13.22 -4.41
N THR A 14 33.17 14.20 -5.18
CA THR A 14 32.08 13.96 -6.14
C THR A 14 32.48 12.95 -7.22
N LEU A 15 33.73 12.99 -7.68
CA LEU A 15 34.28 12.01 -8.64
C LEU A 15 34.48 10.62 -8.03
N VAL A 16 34.88 10.55 -6.77
CA VAL A 16 35.08 9.31 -6.00
C VAL A 16 33.73 8.68 -5.70
N ASN A 17 32.75 9.47 -5.23
CA ASN A 17 31.39 9.02 -5.01
C ASN A 17 30.74 8.56 -6.31
N CYS A 18 30.96 9.28 -7.42
CA CYS A 18 30.52 8.84 -8.75
C CYS A 18 31.09 7.48 -9.13
N ARG A 19 32.40 7.29 -8.95
CA ARG A 19 33.05 6.01 -9.21
C ARG A 19 32.46 4.91 -8.32
N ASP A 20 32.29 5.17 -7.03
CA ASP A 20 31.86 4.17 -6.07
C ASP A 20 30.38 3.79 -6.31
N ASP A 21 29.50 4.75 -6.59
CA ASP A 21 28.10 4.53 -6.98
C ASP A 21 27.99 3.71 -8.27
N LEU A 22 28.83 4.01 -9.27
CA LEU A 22 28.89 3.24 -10.51
C LEU A 22 29.37 1.80 -10.28
N LEU A 23 30.37 1.60 -9.42
CA LEU A 23 30.89 0.27 -9.11
C LEU A 23 29.90 -0.58 -8.32
N LEU A 24 29.07 0.05 -7.47
CA LEU A 24 28.07 -0.63 -6.65
C LEU A 24 26.79 -0.94 -7.44
N SER A 25 26.30 -0.01 -8.26
CA SER A 25 24.99 -0.12 -8.91
C SER A 25 25.05 -0.48 -10.40
N GLY A 26 26.14 -0.14 -11.10
CA GLY A 26 26.22 -0.15 -12.56
C GLY A 26 25.34 0.90 -13.26
N TYR A 27 24.61 1.74 -12.53
CA TYR A 27 23.66 2.71 -13.09
C TYR A 27 24.38 3.97 -13.59
N ARG A 28 24.40 4.17 -14.92
CA ARG A 28 25.09 5.31 -15.54
C ARG A 28 24.49 6.68 -15.22
N GLY A 29 23.26 6.74 -14.70
CA GLY A 29 22.63 8.00 -14.29
C GLY A 29 23.36 8.71 -13.15
N PHE A 30 24.11 7.97 -12.33
CA PHE A 30 24.97 8.57 -11.30
C PHE A 30 26.01 9.52 -11.86
N VAL A 31 26.52 9.28 -13.08
CA VAL A 31 27.48 10.20 -13.72
C VAL A 31 26.87 11.58 -13.91
N GLN A 32 25.63 11.62 -14.38
CA GLN A 32 24.95 12.89 -14.63
C GLN A 32 24.67 13.62 -13.32
N TRP A 33 24.20 12.91 -12.29
CA TRP A 33 23.94 13.51 -10.97
C TRP A 33 25.19 14.09 -10.34
N HIS A 34 26.30 13.36 -10.35
CA HIS A 34 27.57 13.85 -9.81
C HIS A 34 28.16 15.00 -10.64
N LEU A 35 27.97 14.99 -11.96
CA LEU A 35 28.35 16.10 -12.83
C LEU A 35 27.51 17.36 -12.53
N ASP A 36 26.20 17.21 -12.40
CA ASP A 36 25.27 18.30 -12.09
C ASP A 36 25.60 18.90 -10.71
N ALA A 37 25.82 18.07 -9.69
CA ALA A 37 26.23 18.52 -8.36
C ALA A 37 27.58 19.25 -8.38
N ALA A 38 28.55 18.76 -9.16
CA ALA A 38 29.84 19.42 -9.32
C ALA A 38 29.70 20.79 -10.03
N LEU A 39 28.86 20.88 -11.06
CA LEU A 39 28.55 22.14 -11.73
C LEU A 39 27.86 23.14 -10.79
N GLU A 40 26.91 22.67 -9.97
CA GLU A 40 26.19 23.51 -9.02
C GLU A 40 27.13 24.09 -7.95
N GLN A 41 27.98 23.25 -7.33
CA GLN A 41 29.01 23.71 -6.38
C GLN A 41 29.91 24.78 -7.00
N CYS A 42 30.26 24.61 -8.28
CA CYS A 42 31.06 25.57 -9.02
C CYS A 42 30.38 26.92 -9.15
N GLN A 43 29.13 26.90 -9.62
CA GLN A 43 28.32 28.08 -9.83
C GLN A 43 28.10 28.83 -8.52
N THR A 44 27.77 28.12 -7.44
CA THR A 44 27.59 28.71 -6.11
C THR A 44 28.86 29.40 -5.61
N TYR A 45 30.04 28.77 -5.74
CA TYR A 45 31.29 29.40 -5.31
C TYR A 45 31.58 30.69 -6.09
N VAL A 46 31.43 30.67 -7.41
CA VAL A 46 31.66 31.84 -8.26
C VAL A 46 30.64 32.95 -7.94
N GLN A 47 29.39 32.60 -7.65
CA GLN A 47 28.34 33.55 -7.24
C GLN A 47 28.57 34.18 -5.87
N LEU A 48 29.20 33.47 -4.92
CA LEU A 48 29.43 33.98 -3.57
C LEU A 48 30.78 34.69 -3.39
N ASN A 49 31.74 34.47 -4.29
CA ASN A 49 33.06 35.10 -4.20
C ASN A 49 33.16 36.43 -4.97
N SER A 50 32.82 37.53 -4.29
CA SER A 50 32.88 38.89 -4.86
C SER A 50 34.28 39.34 -5.31
N SER A 51 35.35 38.77 -4.73
CA SER A 51 36.72 39.06 -5.16
C SER A 51 37.01 38.39 -6.51
N PHE A 52 36.64 37.11 -6.63
CA PHE A 52 36.73 36.37 -7.88
C PHE A 52 35.89 37.03 -8.99
N GLN A 53 34.67 37.50 -8.68
CA GLN A 53 33.83 38.21 -9.64
C GLN A 53 34.47 39.50 -10.16
N ARG A 54 35.17 40.23 -9.29
CA ARG A 54 35.87 41.45 -9.67
C ARG A 54 37.06 41.16 -10.56
N ASP A 55 37.85 40.15 -10.21
CA ASP A 55 39.08 39.79 -10.91
C ASP A 55 38.81 39.02 -12.22
N ASN A 56 37.69 38.31 -12.29
CA ASN A 56 37.29 37.44 -13.40
C ASN A 56 35.85 37.68 -13.84
N ALA A 57 35.50 38.94 -14.11
CA ALA A 57 34.15 39.36 -14.48
C ALA A 57 33.58 38.57 -15.68
N TYR A 58 34.39 38.37 -16.74
CA TYR A 58 33.97 37.60 -17.93
C TYR A 58 33.62 36.14 -17.59
N VAL A 59 34.42 35.47 -16.78
CA VAL A 59 34.18 34.07 -16.38
C VAL A 59 32.95 33.98 -15.49
N SER A 60 32.78 34.94 -14.60
CA SER A 60 31.64 35.01 -13.69
C SER A 60 30.33 35.20 -14.43
N THR A 61 30.28 36.09 -15.43
CA THR A 61 29.10 36.27 -16.29
C THR A 61 28.76 34.97 -17.04
N ASN A 62 29.73 34.31 -17.66
CA ASN A 62 29.47 33.06 -18.40
C ASN A 62 29.02 31.89 -17.51
N ILE A 63 29.48 31.82 -16.27
CA ILE A 63 29.09 30.76 -15.33
C ILE A 63 27.68 31.04 -14.75
N VAL A 64 27.38 32.30 -14.45
CA VAL A 64 26.06 32.74 -13.97
C VAL A 64 25.00 32.63 -15.05
N ASP A 65 25.38 32.82 -16.32
CA ASP A 65 24.46 32.68 -17.45
C ASP A 65 24.26 31.21 -17.88
N LEU A 66 25.00 30.26 -17.30
CA LEU A 66 24.89 28.83 -17.65
C LEU A 66 23.64 28.22 -16.99
N CYS A 67 22.68 27.81 -17.80
CA CYS A 67 21.50 27.11 -17.33
C CYS A 67 21.73 25.59 -17.13
N PRO A 68 21.05 24.97 -16.16
CA PRO A 68 21.13 23.53 -15.94
C PRO A 68 20.65 22.80 -17.20
N LYS A 69 21.47 21.84 -17.66
CA LYS A 69 21.28 21.07 -18.91
C LYS A 69 20.86 21.89 -20.13
N ASN A 70 21.27 23.16 -20.23
CA ASN A 70 20.81 24.06 -21.30
C ASN A 70 19.27 24.12 -21.43
N CYS A 71 18.56 24.08 -20.29
CA CYS A 71 17.10 23.99 -20.25
C CYS A 71 16.53 22.80 -21.03
N SER A 72 17.30 21.72 -21.15
CA SER A 72 16.97 20.48 -21.88
C SER A 72 16.51 20.70 -23.32
N ASP A 73 16.88 21.84 -23.92
CA ASP A 73 16.36 22.31 -25.21
C ASP A 73 14.82 22.46 -25.25
N LYS A 74 14.19 22.64 -24.09
CA LYS A 74 12.74 22.79 -23.84
C LYS A 74 12.41 24.10 -23.13
N GLY A 75 13.23 25.12 -23.33
CA GLY A 75 13.02 26.42 -22.73
C GLY A 75 14.09 27.42 -23.14
N VAL A 76 13.91 28.64 -22.68
CA VAL A 76 14.85 29.74 -22.92
C VAL A 76 15.70 29.95 -21.68
N CYS A 77 17.02 29.86 -21.86
CA CYS A 77 17.99 30.19 -20.83
C CYS A 77 18.18 31.70 -20.72
N PHE A 78 17.99 32.26 -19.53
CA PHE A 78 18.29 33.65 -19.24
C PHE A 78 18.91 33.80 -17.85
N LYS A 79 20.17 34.25 -17.79
CA LYS A 79 20.92 34.46 -16.54
C LYS A 79 20.87 33.26 -15.59
N GLY A 80 21.16 32.07 -16.12
CA GLY A 80 21.21 30.83 -15.35
C GLY A 80 19.86 30.24 -14.95
N ASN A 81 18.76 30.89 -15.33
CA ASN A 81 17.40 30.41 -15.08
C ASN A 81 16.73 29.97 -16.37
N CYS A 82 16.03 28.84 -16.30
CA CYS A 82 15.25 28.32 -17.41
C CYS A 82 13.81 28.83 -17.35
N THR A 83 13.34 29.43 -18.43
CA THR A 83 11.91 29.64 -18.67
C THR A 83 11.43 28.53 -19.59
N CYS A 84 10.68 27.56 -19.04
CA CYS A 84 10.26 26.38 -19.77
C CYS A 84 9.17 26.67 -20.80
N ASP A 85 9.23 25.94 -21.91
CA ASP A 85 8.17 25.91 -22.90
C ASP A 85 6.89 25.32 -22.28
N LYS A 86 5.74 25.63 -22.90
CA LYS A 86 4.45 25.12 -22.44
C LYS A 86 4.47 23.59 -22.40
N GLY A 87 4.12 23.02 -21.25
CA GLY A 87 4.07 21.58 -21.02
C GLY A 87 5.35 21.00 -20.40
N TYR A 88 6.39 21.81 -20.23
CA TYR A 88 7.63 21.39 -19.57
C TYR A 88 7.83 22.13 -18.24
N GLY A 89 8.53 21.49 -17.31
CA GLY A 89 8.78 22.00 -15.97
C GLY A 89 10.09 21.47 -15.37
N GLY A 90 10.32 21.83 -14.11
CA GLY A 90 11.60 21.59 -13.43
C GLY A 90 12.61 22.74 -13.66
N SER A 91 13.71 22.73 -12.91
CA SER A 91 14.75 23.76 -13.01
C SER A 91 15.48 23.77 -14.36
N ASP A 92 15.49 22.63 -15.05
CA ASP A 92 16.14 22.39 -16.33
C ASP A 92 15.16 22.08 -17.48
N CYS A 93 13.86 22.26 -17.26
CA CYS A 93 12.78 21.97 -18.23
C CYS A 93 12.76 20.53 -18.78
N SER A 94 13.36 19.56 -18.08
CA SER A 94 13.38 18.16 -18.50
C SER A 94 12.07 17.41 -18.22
N PHE A 95 11.25 17.91 -17.30
CA PHE A 95 10.01 17.24 -16.87
C PHE A 95 8.84 17.60 -17.80
N ASP A 96 8.18 16.59 -18.36
CA ASP A 96 6.95 16.77 -19.12
C ASP A 96 5.72 16.72 -18.19
N VAL A 97 5.09 17.88 -18.01
CA VAL A 97 3.92 18.10 -17.13
C VAL A 97 2.66 17.40 -17.66
N SER A 98 2.65 16.98 -18.92
CA SER A 98 1.56 16.19 -19.51
C SER A 98 1.77 14.69 -19.36
N SER A 99 3.01 14.25 -19.12
CA SER A 99 3.34 12.85 -18.92
C SER A 99 2.99 12.38 -17.50
N PRO A 100 2.67 11.08 -17.31
CA PRO A 100 2.53 10.52 -15.97
C PRO A 100 3.85 10.57 -15.20
N PRO A 101 3.81 10.58 -13.85
CA PRO A 101 5.01 10.58 -13.03
C PRO A 101 5.86 9.33 -13.31
N THR A 102 7.19 9.49 -13.19
CA THR A 102 8.13 8.40 -13.42
C THR A 102 8.28 7.58 -12.16
N ILE A 103 7.94 6.29 -12.22
CA ILE A 103 8.10 5.36 -11.10
C ILE A 103 9.45 4.67 -11.24
N THR A 104 10.24 4.68 -10.18
CA THR A 104 11.54 4.01 -10.10
C THR A 104 11.46 2.67 -9.37
N LYS A 105 10.59 2.57 -8.37
CA LYS A 105 10.39 1.34 -7.57
C LYS A 105 9.01 1.34 -6.89
N LEU A 106 8.49 0.15 -6.59
CA LEU A 106 7.33 -0.06 -5.71
C LEU A 106 7.78 -0.45 -4.30
N SER A 107 6.97 -0.19 -3.26
CA SER A 107 7.22 -0.80 -1.95
C SER A 107 7.32 -2.31 -2.06
N ASP A 108 8.32 -2.87 -1.36
CA ASP A 108 8.61 -4.30 -1.32
C ASP A 108 8.66 -4.99 -2.70
N ASP A 109 9.11 -4.23 -3.71
CA ASP A 109 9.24 -4.67 -5.11
C ASP A 109 7.91 -5.20 -5.70
N GLY A 110 6.79 -4.64 -5.23
CA GLY A 110 5.44 -5.01 -5.67
C GLY A 110 4.93 -6.28 -5.01
N ILE A 111 5.46 -6.68 -3.86
CA ILE A 111 4.96 -7.80 -3.07
C ILE A 111 4.33 -7.25 -1.79
N CYS A 112 3.04 -7.50 -1.59
CA CYS A 112 2.33 -7.09 -0.39
C CYS A 112 1.90 -8.30 0.43
N ASP A 113 2.27 -8.31 1.71
CA ASP A 113 2.04 -9.43 2.61
C ASP A 113 0.94 -9.13 3.61
N LYS A 114 -0.25 -9.70 3.39
CA LYS A 114 -1.41 -9.56 4.27
C LYS A 114 -1.19 -10.12 5.67
N SER A 115 -0.15 -10.93 5.89
CA SER A 115 0.22 -11.40 7.23
C SER A 115 0.96 -10.33 8.04
N GLU A 116 1.58 -9.35 7.40
CA GLU A 116 2.40 -8.31 8.03
C GLU A 116 1.76 -6.90 7.94
N GLU A 117 0.96 -6.64 6.91
CA GLU A 117 0.29 -5.37 6.67
C GLU A 117 -1.14 -5.53 6.11
N THR A 118 -1.88 -4.43 5.93
CA THR A 118 -3.27 -4.48 5.46
C THR A 118 -3.41 -4.62 3.95
N CYS A 119 -2.38 -4.26 3.18
CA CYS A 119 -2.40 -4.22 1.72
C CYS A 119 -3.54 -3.37 1.14
N GLU A 120 -3.89 -2.25 1.79
CA GLU A 120 -4.95 -1.34 1.33
C GLU A 120 -4.51 -0.41 0.20
N ASP A 121 -3.21 -0.13 0.11
CA ASP A 121 -2.59 0.67 -0.93
C ASP A 121 -1.20 0.15 -1.27
N ILE A 122 -0.67 0.58 -2.41
CA ILE A 122 0.73 0.34 -2.80
C ILE A 122 1.47 1.66 -2.88
N THR A 123 2.64 1.71 -2.27
CA THR A 123 3.54 2.88 -2.33
C THR A 123 4.36 2.85 -3.61
N LEU A 124 4.40 3.99 -4.29
CA LEU A 124 5.16 4.22 -5.51
C LEU A 124 6.29 5.21 -5.23
N TYR A 125 7.53 4.78 -5.45
CA TYR A 125 8.72 5.64 -5.39
C TYR A 125 9.11 6.09 -6.78
N GLY A 126 9.53 7.35 -6.90
CA GLY A 126 9.87 7.92 -8.20
C GLY A 126 10.10 9.41 -8.16
N HIS A 127 9.70 10.08 -9.25
CA HIS A 127 9.88 11.52 -9.40
C HIS A 127 8.63 12.19 -9.96
N TYR A 128 8.41 13.44 -9.53
CA TYR A 128 7.37 14.35 -10.01
C TYR A 128 5.94 13.94 -9.65
N PHE A 129 5.75 13.40 -8.46
CA PHE A 129 4.44 13.27 -7.81
C PHE A 129 3.95 14.65 -7.38
N LEU A 130 3.41 15.39 -8.33
CA LEU A 130 2.92 16.75 -8.12
C LEU A 130 1.45 16.72 -7.72
N GLU A 131 1.12 17.43 -6.65
CA GLU A 131 -0.26 17.58 -6.20
C GLU A 131 -1.15 18.22 -7.27
N ASN A 132 -2.43 17.85 -7.25
CA ASN A 132 -3.48 18.40 -8.13
C ASN A 132 -3.23 18.19 -9.63
N MET A 133 -2.44 17.17 -9.98
CA MET A 133 -2.22 16.80 -11.38
C MET A 133 -3.32 15.91 -11.97
N GLU A 134 -4.28 15.47 -11.14
CA GLU A 134 -5.37 14.58 -11.52
C GLU A 134 -4.90 13.24 -12.09
N THR A 135 -3.68 12.81 -11.74
CA THR A 135 -3.15 11.51 -12.15
C THR A 135 -4.00 10.38 -11.58
N GLN A 136 -4.32 9.41 -12.43
CA GLN A 136 -5.11 8.24 -12.07
C GLN A 136 -4.31 6.96 -12.27
N CYS A 137 -4.54 5.99 -11.38
CA CYS A 137 -4.03 4.64 -11.49
C CYS A 137 -5.11 3.76 -12.12
N PHE A 138 -4.86 3.32 -13.35
CA PHE A 138 -5.74 2.42 -14.09
C PHE A 138 -5.42 0.98 -13.71
N MET A 139 -6.25 0.42 -12.83
CA MET A 139 -6.04 -0.87 -12.18
C MET A 139 -6.76 -1.98 -12.93
N THR A 140 -6.12 -3.14 -13.02
CA THR A 140 -6.70 -4.41 -13.43
C THR A 140 -6.34 -5.45 -12.39
N ARG A 141 -7.34 -5.91 -11.64
CA ARG A 141 -7.21 -6.93 -10.61
C ARG A 141 -7.55 -8.30 -11.17
N GLU A 142 -6.71 -9.28 -10.86
CA GLU A 142 -6.91 -10.69 -11.18
C GLU A 142 -6.91 -11.52 -9.89
N GLU A 143 -7.95 -12.33 -9.73
CA GLU A 143 -8.06 -13.29 -8.62
C GLU A 143 -7.64 -14.66 -9.13
N VAL A 144 -6.58 -15.20 -8.55
CA VAL A 144 -5.98 -16.47 -9.00
C VAL A 144 -6.20 -17.52 -7.93
N ASN A 145 -6.50 -18.75 -8.37
CA ASN A 145 -6.65 -19.90 -7.46
C ASN A 145 -5.31 -20.64 -7.25
N GLU A 146 -5.34 -21.64 -6.39
CA GLU A 146 -4.20 -22.49 -6.02
C GLU A 146 -3.59 -23.24 -7.21
N HIS A 147 -4.37 -23.44 -8.28
CA HIS A 147 -3.93 -24.07 -9.52
C HIS A 147 -3.39 -23.06 -10.55
N SER A 148 -3.11 -21.82 -10.14
CA SER A 148 -2.64 -20.73 -11.02
C SER A 148 -3.61 -20.36 -12.15
N PHE A 149 -4.91 -20.63 -11.97
CA PHE A 149 -5.95 -20.23 -12.91
C PHE A 149 -6.59 -18.91 -12.47
N VAL A 150 -6.74 -17.98 -13.42
CA VAL A 150 -7.41 -16.69 -13.20
C VAL A 150 -8.93 -16.93 -13.13
N MET A 151 -9.50 -16.78 -11.95
CA MET A 151 -10.92 -16.98 -11.67
C MET A 151 -11.76 -15.77 -12.06
N SER A 152 -11.25 -14.58 -11.81
CA SER A 152 -11.94 -13.33 -12.12
C SER A 152 -10.94 -12.24 -12.53
N THR A 153 -11.38 -11.34 -13.41
CA THR A 153 -10.63 -10.15 -13.82
C THR A 153 -11.55 -8.94 -13.76
N THR A 154 -11.14 -7.91 -13.02
CA THR A 154 -11.91 -6.67 -12.84
C THR A 154 -11.02 -5.47 -13.06
N SER A 155 -11.47 -4.49 -13.84
CA SER A 155 -10.74 -3.21 -14.02
C SER A 155 -11.47 -2.08 -13.31
N TYR A 156 -10.70 -1.21 -12.66
CA TYR A 156 -11.21 -0.04 -11.96
C TYR A 156 -10.17 1.09 -12.00
N THR A 157 -10.57 2.30 -11.67
CA THR A 157 -9.67 3.46 -11.66
C THR A 157 -9.72 4.11 -10.30
N VAL A 158 -8.54 4.36 -9.73
CA VAL A 158 -8.36 5.13 -8.49
C VAL A 158 -7.52 6.36 -8.77
N ARG A 159 -7.69 7.39 -7.94
CA ARG A 159 -6.83 8.57 -7.98
C ARG A 159 -5.48 8.22 -7.34
N LEU A 160 -4.39 8.74 -7.90
CA LEU A 160 -3.09 8.71 -7.25
C LEU A 160 -3.09 9.72 -6.09
N GLU A 161 -2.70 9.27 -4.90
CA GLU A 161 -2.53 10.14 -3.74
C GLU A 161 -1.06 10.54 -3.61
N GLU A 162 -0.77 11.82 -3.74
CA GLU A 162 0.60 12.33 -3.68
C GLU A 162 1.01 12.64 -2.24
N SER A 163 2.18 12.14 -1.81
CA SER A 163 2.71 12.38 -0.46
C SER A 163 3.82 13.42 -0.46
N THR A 164 4.75 13.23 -1.39
CA THR A 164 5.91 14.10 -1.60
C THR A 164 6.18 14.17 -3.11
N LEU A 165 7.16 14.96 -3.54
CA LEU A 165 7.60 14.97 -4.95
C LEU A 165 8.19 13.63 -5.43
N TYR A 166 8.46 12.70 -4.51
CA TYR A 166 9.15 11.43 -4.78
C TYR A 166 8.34 10.19 -4.42
N GLU A 167 7.15 10.37 -3.85
CA GLU A 167 6.34 9.30 -3.30
C GLU A 167 4.84 9.58 -3.48
N GLY A 168 4.11 8.57 -3.92
CA GLY A 168 2.65 8.58 -3.98
C GLY A 168 2.07 7.17 -3.88
N TYR A 169 0.76 7.07 -3.66
CA TYR A 169 0.07 5.82 -3.35
C TYR A 169 -1.12 5.59 -4.27
N CYS A 170 -1.40 4.33 -4.60
CA CYS A 170 -2.64 3.94 -5.25
C CYS A 170 -3.38 2.91 -4.40
N SER A 171 -4.66 3.14 -4.12
CA SER A 171 -5.46 2.19 -3.33
C SER A 171 -5.75 0.89 -4.08
N LEU A 172 -5.60 -0.23 -3.36
CA LEU A 172 -5.92 -1.58 -3.82
C LEU A 172 -7.33 -1.95 -3.37
N GLN A 173 -8.23 -2.20 -4.33
CA GLN A 173 -9.61 -2.56 -4.03
C GLN A 173 -9.78 -4.07 -4.15
N TYR A 174 -10.44 -4.69 -3.18
CA TYR A 174 -10.72 -6.13 -3.16
C TYR A 174 -12.22 -6.40 -3.36
N ASN A 175 -12.55 -7.60 -3.84
CA ASN A 175 -13.92 -8.11 -3.80
C ASN A 175 -14.18 -8.84 -2.47
N SER A 176 -15.44 -9.24 -2.27
CA SER A 176 -15.81 -10.21 -1.23
C SER A 176 -15.26 -11.62 -1.47
N ASP A 177 -14.72 -11.89 -2.66
CA ASP A 177 -14.25 -13.20 -3.06
C ASP A 177 -12.87 -13.48 -2.46
N THR A 178 -12.67 -14.72 -2.03
CA THR A 178 -11.41 -15.17 -1.44
C THR A 178 -10.58 -15.87 -2.50
N SER A 179 -9.44 -15.30 -2.87
CA SER A 179 -8.52 -15.88 -3.85
C SER A 179 -7.26 -16.45 -3.18
N TRP A 180 -6.56 -17.38 -3.86
CA TRP A 180 -5.26 -17.89 -3.41
C TRP A 180 -4.22 -16.78 -3.38
N ILE A 181 -4.15 -15.99 -4.45
CA ILE A 181 -3.39 -14.75 -4.53
C ILE A 181 -4.22 -13.71 -5.29
N THR A 182 -3.94 -12.44 -5.06
CA THR A 182 -4.55 -11.34 -5.83
C THR A 182 -3.45 -10.58 -6.55
N LEU A 183 -3.58 -10.41 -7.87
CA LEU A 183 -2.64 -9.62 -8.67
C LEU A 183 -3.28 -8.31 -9.07
N PHE A 184 -2.54 -7.22 -8.99
CA PHE A 184 -2.94 -5.92 -9.52
C PHE A 184 -1.95 -5.48 -10.58
N HIS A 185 -2.44 -5.29 -11.79
CA HIS A 185 -1.71 -4.67 -12.88
C HIS A 185 -2.18 -3.23 -13.04
N PHE A 186 -1.27 -2.27 -13.05
CA PHE A 186 -1.67 -0.88 -13.20
C PHE A 186 -0.71 -0.04 -14.03
N ARG A 187 -1.29 1.01 -14.61
CA ARG A 187 -0.58 2.06 -15.34
C ARG A 187 -1.11 3.40 -14.87
N LEU A 188 -0.22 4.39 -14.81
CA LEU A 188 -0.59 5.75 -14.45
C LEU A 188 -0.88 6.55 -15.72
N SER A 189 -1.92 7.38 -15.67
CA SER A 189 -2.20 8.35 -16.72
C SER A 189 -2.95 9.54 -16.15
N LYS A 190 -2.70 10.71 -16.74
CA LYS A 190 -3.41 11.95 -16.43
C LYS A 190 -4.61 12.18 -17.34
N ASP A 191 -4.49 11.77 -18.61
CA ASP A 191 -5.45 12.09 -19.67
C ASP A 191 -6.07 10.86 -20.34
N ALA A 192 -5.75 9.66 -19.84
CA ALA A 192 -6.10 8.37 -20.44
C ALA A 192 -5.60 8.18 -21.89
N THR A 193 -4.60 8.94 -22.33
CA THR A 193 -3.95 8.77 -23.64
C THR A 193 -2.47 8.44 -23.51
N GLN A 194 -1.77 9.10 -22.58
CA GLN A 194 -0.38 8.81 -22.26
C GLN A 194 -0.31 7.98 -20.98
N PHE A 195 0.24 6.78 -21.09
CA PHE A 195 0.35 5.83 -19.98
C PHE A 195 1.81 5.58 -19.62
N SER A 196 2.04 5.35 -18.33
CA SER A 196 3.31 4.78 -17.86
C SER A 196 3.47 3.33 -18.33
N GLU A 197 4.65 2.77 -18.05
CA GLU A 197 4.84 1.32 -18.02
C GLU A 197 3.85 0.63 -17.10
N THR A 198 3.64 -0.66 -17.33
CA THR A 198 2.77 -1.50 -16.49
C THR A 198 3.53 -1.98 -15.27
N TYR A 199 2.95 -1.77 -14.10
CA TYR A 199 3.44 -2.24 -12.81
C TYR A 199 2.55 -3.36 -12.30
N THR A 200 3.15 -4.32 -11.60
CA THR A 200 2.44 -5.48 -11.05
C THR A 200 2.65 -5.55 -9.53
N VAL A 201 1.55 -5.75 -8.79
CA VAL A 201 1.57 -6.01 -7.35
C VAL A 201 0.98 -7.40 -7.08
N TYR A 202 1.67 -8.17 -6.26
CA TYR A 202 1.26 -9.48 -5.78
C TYR A 202 0.84 -9.38 -4.33
N VAL A 203 -0.39 -9.78 -4.03
CA VAL A 203 -0.91 -9.80 -2.66
C VAL A 203 -1.06 -11.24 -2.21
N TYR A 204 -0.38 -11.59 -1.12
CA TYR A 204 -0.31 -12.95 -0.56
C TYR A 204 -0.21 -12.89 0.98
N GLN A 205 -0.12 -14.04 1.64
CA GLN A 205 0.01 -14.20 3.10
C GLN A 205 1.21 -15.09 3.43
N SER A 206 2.30 -14.52 3.95
CA SER A 206 3.52 -15.29 4.26
C SER A 206 3.37 -16.28 5.42
N GLU A 207 2.30 -16.17 6.22
CA GLU A 207 2.00 -17.11 7.30
C GLU A 207 1.92 -18.55 6.80
N CYS A 208 1.34 -18.78 5.60
CA CYS A 208 1.22 -20.11 5.03
C CYS A 208 1.60 -20.20 3.55
N GLN A 209 1.94 -19.10 2.89
CA GLN A 209 2.36 -19.12 1.49
C GLN A 209 3.85 -18.79 1.39
N THR A 210 4.52 -19.32 0.38
CA THR A 210 5.89 -18.94 0.00
C THR A 210 5.93 -18.66 -1.48
N PHE A 211 6.74 -17.68 -1.89
CA PHE A 211 6.92 -17.37 -3.29
C PHE A 211 8.32 -17.75 -3.77
N HIS A 212 8.40 -18.15 -5.05
CA HIS A 212 9.63 -18.43 -5.75
C HIS A 212 9.71 -17.55 -6.98
N ASN A 213 10.83 -16.85 -7.16
CA ASN A 213 11.09 -16.04 -8.35
C ASN A 213 12.08 -16.77 -9.26
N ASN A 214 11.57 -17.36 -10.34
CA ASN A 214 12.38 -18.02 -11.35
C ASN A 214 12.51 -17.12 -12.57
N SER A 215 13.59 -16.32 -12.61
CA SER A 215 13.91 -15.42 -13.73
C SER A 215 12.78 -14.45 -14.10
N GLY A 216 12.07 -13.92 -13.10
CA GLY A 216 10.96 -12.98 -13.27
C GLY A 216 9.56 -13.62 -13.25
N VAL A 217 9.48 -14.96 -13.24
CA VAL A 217 8.21 -15.66 -13.03
C VAL A 217 8.06 -15.94 -11.54
N ILE A 218 7.10 -15.26 -10.91
CA ILE A 218 6.78 -15.44 -9.49
C ILE A 218 5.67 -16.49 -9.36
N THR A 219 5.93 -17.53 -8.58
CA THR A 219 4.98 -18.62 -8.28
C THR A 219 4.79 -18.76 -6.78
N PHE A 220 3.59 -19.07 -6.33
CA PHE A 220 3.24 -19.21 -4.91
C PHE A 220 2.93 -20.66 -4.56
N THR A 221 3.45 -21.13 -3.43
CA THR A 221 3.23 -22.50 -2.92
C THR A 221 2.82 -22.47 -1.45
N LEU A 222 2.03 -23.47 -1.04
CA LEU A 222 1.58 -23.61 0.34
C LEU A 222 2.68 -24.25 1.21
N GLN A 223 2.92 -23.65 2.37
CA GLN A 223 3.86 -24.17 3.38
C GLN A 223 3.33 -25.47 4.01
N SER A 224 4.24 -26.37 4.34
CA SER A 224 3.89 -27.61 5.03
C SER A 224 3.33 -27.31 6.42
N GLY A 225 2.23 -27.96 6.79
CA GLY A 225 1.62 -27.81 8.11
C GLY A 225 0.55 -26.72 8.19
N TYR A 226 0.13 -26.17 7.05
CA TYR A 226 -0.95 -25.18 6.96
C TYR A 226 -2.00 -25.59 5.93
N CYS A 227 -3.24 -25.13 6.13
CA CYS A 227 -4.29 -25.11 5.12
C CYS A 227 -4.56 -23.66 4.72
N PHE A 228 -5.03 -23.46 3.49
CA PHE A 228 -5.51 -22.18 3.02
C PHE A 228 -6.98 -22.29 2.69
N ILE A 229 -7.83 -21.85 3.61
CA ILE A 229 -9.28 -22.07 3.53
C ILE A 229 -9.97 -20.72 3.44
N LYS A 230 -10.74 -20.50 2.36
CA LYS A 230 -11.48 -19.26 2.10
C LYS A 230 -10.63 -18.00 2.34
N GLY A 231 -9.45 -17.95 1.73
CA GLY A 231 -8.59 -16.76 1.77
C GLY A 231 -7.85 -16.54 3.09
N THR A 232 -7.82 -17.52 3.99
CA THR A 232 -7.17 -17.42 5.30
C THR A 232 -6.19 -18.56 5.51
N CYS A 233 -5.00 -18.24 6.02
CA CYS A 233 -4.02 -19.20 6.49
C CYS A 233 -4.46 -19.84 7.82
N ILE A 234 -4.46 -21.18 7.90
CA ILE A 234 -4.89 -21.93 9.08
C ILE A 234 -3.83 -22.98 9.43
N GLN A 235 -3.36 -22.98 10.66
CA GLN A 235 -2.40 -23.98 11.14
C GLN A 235 -3.05 -25.37 11.25
N SER A 236 -2.30 -26.41 10.88
CA SER A 236 -2.73 -27.81 10.97
C SER A 236 -3.24 -28.15 12.37
N GLY A 237 -4.42 -28.77 12.43
CA GLY A 237 -5.08 -29.19 13.68
C GLY A 237 -6.05 -28.16 14.28
N MET A 238 -6.04 -26.91 13.85
CA MET A 238 -7.03 -25.91 14.29
C MET A 238 -8.43 -26.30 13.84
N THR A 239 -9.43 -26.05 14.68
CA THR A 239 -10.85 -26.36 14.42
C THR A 239 -11.62 -25.18 13.87
N HIS A 240 -12.62 -25.43 13.04
CA HIS A 240 -13.51 -24.39 12.53
C HIS A 240 -14.35 -23.78 13.67
N VAL A 241 -14.55 -22.47 13.64
CA VAL A 241 -15.28 -21.74 14.69
C VAL A 241 -16.69 -22.31 14.80
N ASN A 242 -17.10 -22.67 16.02
CA ASN A 242 -18.39 -23.31 16.35
C ASN A 242 -18.62 -24.70 15.72
N GLN A 243 -17.59 -25.36 15.20
CA GLN A 243 -17.68 -26.73 14.68
C GLN A 243 -16.45 -27.56 15.04
N SER A 244 -16.45 -28.16 16.23
CA SER A 244 -15.32 -28.87 16.86
C SER A 244 -14.74 -30.03 16.03
N CYS A 245 -15.50 -30.57 15.09
CA CYS A 245 -15.13 -31.76 14.32
C CYS A 245 -14.60 -31.45 12.92
N TRP A 246 -14.69 -30.19 12.47
CA TRP A 246 -14.01 -29.73 11.26
C TRP A 246 -12.66 -29.15 11.66
N ARG A 247 -11.58 -29.69 11.09
CA ARG A 247 -10.22 -29.19 11.33
C ARG A 247 -9.43 -28.99 10.05
N CYS A 248 -8.41 -28.14 10.11
CA CYS A 248 -7.42 -28.07 9.07
C CYS A 248 -6.55 -29.34 9.09
N SER A 249 -6.54 -30.08 7.97
CA SER A 249 -5.75 -31.30 7.80
C SER A 249 -5.07 -31.31 6.43
N PRO A 250 -3.88 -30.69 6.29
CA PRO A 250 -3.23 -30.48 4.99
C PRO A 250 -2.92 -31.74 4.19
N GLN A 251 -2.81 -32.89 4.87
CA GLN A 251 -2.56 -34.19 4.23
C GLN A 251 -3.81 -34.79 3.56
N MET A 252 -5.00 -34.33 3.96
CA MET A 252 -6.28 -34.80 3.43
C MET A 252 -6.81 -33.81 2.40
N ASP A 253 -6.98 -32.56 2.83
CA ASP A 253 -7.33 -31.43 1.98
C ASP A 253 -6.68 -30.18 2.57
N ALA A 254 -5.86 -29.52 1.77
CA ALA A 254 -5.14 -28.32 2.17
C ALA A 254 -5.92 -27.03 1.87
N TYR A 255 -7.05 -27.12 1.15
CA TYR A 255 -7.83 -25.97 0.69
C TYR A 255 -9.28 -25.95 1.20
N ASP A 256 -9.74 -27.05 1.82
CA ASP A 256 -11.03 -27.12 2.52
C ASP A 256 -10.93 -27.77 3.90
N TRP A 257 -11.95 -27.55 4.73
CA TRP A 257 -12.05 -28.16 6.05
C TRP A 257 -12.17 -29.68 5.93
N THR A 258 -11.50 -30.42 6.81
CA THR A 258 -11.60 -31.88 6.87
C THR A 258 -12.41 -32.31 8.09
N TRP A 259 -13.40 -33.19 7.89
CA TRP A 259 -14.18 -33.77 8.98
C TRP A 259 -13.40 -34.89 9.68
N VAL A 260 -13.43 -34.90 11.02
CA VAL A 260 -12.80 -35.93 11.85
C VAL A 260 -13.83 -36.57 12.77
N SER A 261 -13.91 -37.90 12.70
CA SER A 261 -14.87 -38.71 13.47
C SER A 261 -14.56 -38.80 14.96
N GLU A 262 -13.28 -38.64 15.34
CA GLU A 262 -12.80 -38.64 16.73
C GLU A 262 -12.46 -37.21 17.16
N CYS A 263 -13.48 -36.37 17.26
CA CYS A 263 -13.37 -35.03 17.81
C CYS A 263 -13.74 -35.07 19.30
N ASP A 264 -12.81 -34.66 20.17
CA ASP A 264 -13.09 -34.49 21.60
C ASP A 264 -14.08 -33.33 21.79
N ILE A 265 -15.36 -33.66 21.81
CA ILE A 265 -16.40 -32.81 22.39
C ILE A 265 -16.23 -32.86 23.91
N GLU A 266 -15.36 -32.02 24.46
CA GLU A 266 -15.39 -31.70 25.90
C GLU A 266 -16.78 -31.12 26.22
N GLY A 267 -17.70 -31.99 26.67
CA GLY A 267 -19.06 -31.57 27.01
C GLY A 267 -20.14 -32.64 27.05
N THR A 268 -19.90 -33.90 26.69
CA THR A 268 -20.85 -34.98 27.02
C THR A 268 -20.12 -36.26 27.44
N THR A 269 -20.14 -36.52 28.75
CA THR A 269 -19.89 -37.84 29.31
C THR A 269 -20.85 -38.85 28.70
N TYR A 270 -20.41 -39.66 27.76
CA TYR A 270 -21.07 -40.93 27.46
C TYR A 270 -20.75 -41.91 28.60
N MET A 271 -21.66 -42.03 29.57
CA MET A 271 -21.77 -43.31 30.27
C MET A 271 -22.31 -44.32 29.28
N SER A 272 -21.44 -45.23 28.83
CA SER A 272 -21.84 -46.44 28.12
C SER A 272 -22.64 -47.33 29.07
N VAL A 273 -23.97 -47.24 29.01
CA VAL A 273 -24.84 -48.22 29.68
C VAL A 273 -24.91 -49.47 28.80
N VAL A 274 -23.98 -50.39 29.03
CA VAL A 274 -24.19 -51.80 28.74
C VAL A 274 -25.03 -52.37 29.88
N ARG A 275 -26.26 -52.83 29.59
CA ARG A 275 -26.88 -53.96 30.31
C ARG A 275 -28.13 -54.51 29.61
N THR A 276 -27.93 -55.70 29.04
CA THR A 276 -28.75 -56.93 29.05
C THR A 276 -30.26 -56.86 29.29
N THR A 277 -30.97 -57.47 28.35
CA THR A 277 -32.34 -57.99 28.39
C THR A 277 -32.62 -58.89 29.60
N GLU A 278 -33.75 -58.67 30.26
CA GLU A 278 -34.54 -59.73 30.91
C GLU A 278 -36.02 -59.36 30.98
N ILE A 279 -36.86 -60.36 30.76
CA ILE A 279 -38.32 -60.35 30.61
C ILE A 279 -38.95 -60.57 31.98
N THR A 280 -40.04 -59.87 32.35
CA THR A 280 -41.21 -60.48 33.05
C THR A 280 -42.41 -59.54 33.16
N GLU A 281 -43.57 -60.18 33.34
CA GLU A 281 -44.95 -59.78 33.10
C GLU A 281 -45.63 -58.85 34.15
N THR A 282 -46.67 -58.16 33.64
CA THR A 282 -47.99 -57.82 34.22
C THR A 282 -48.14 -57.25 35.65
N HIS A 283 -48.83 -56.10 35.77
CA HIS A 283 -50.21 -56.02 36.28
C HIS A 283 -50.76 -54.57 36.25
N SER A 284 -52.09 -54.50 36.22
CA SER A 284 -52.96 -53.40 35.80
C SER A 284 -53.25 -52.28 36.81
N ALA A 285 -53.67 -51.13 36.25
CA ALA A 285 -54.71 -50.18 36.68
C ALA A 285 -54.48 -49.31 37.95
N VAL A 286 -54.68 -47.99 37.82
CA VAL A 286 -55.91 -47.25 38.19
C VAL A 286 -55.70 -45.73 37.97
N THR A 287 -56.78 -45.10 37.51
CA THR A 287 -57.12 -43.68 37.29
C THR A 287 -56.86 -42.72 38.46
N GLU A 288 -56.59 -41.44 38.20
CA GLU A 288 -57.50 -40.32 38.55
C GLU A 288 -57.02 -38.94 38.08
N THR A 289 -58.03 -38.13 37.75
CA THR A 289 -58.06 -36.76 37.24
C THR A 289 -57.98 -35.70 38.35
N ASN A 290 -57.52 -34.48 38.03
CA ASN A 290 -58.12 -33.17 38.39
C ASN A 290 -57.15 -32.05 38.00
N GLU A 291 -57.44 -31.20 37.00
CA GLU A 291 -58.29 -30.01 37.01
C GLU A 291 -57.84 -28.83 37.89
N ASN A 292 -57.70 -27.68 37.21
CA ASN A 292 -58.09 -26.33 37.62
C ASN A 292 -57.12 -25.41 38.40
N HIS A 293 -56.69 -24.35 37.71
CA HIS A 293 -57.23 -22.97 37.81
C HIS A 293 -56.24 -21.82 38.12
N VAL A 294 -56.54 -20.67 37.48
CA VAL A 294 -56.22 -19.24 37.81
C VAL A 294 -54.94 -18.70 37.13
N LYS A 295 -55.00 -17.91 36.04
CA LYS A 295 -55.48 -16.52 35.77
C LYS A 295 -54.59 -15.37 36.29
N ARG A 296 -54.39 -14.40 35.37
CA ARG A 296 -54.06 -12.94 35.47
C ARG A 296 -52.66 -12.58 34.97
N ASN A 297 -52.43 -11.45 34.29
CA ASN A 297 -53.23 -10.46 33.57
C ASN A 297 -52.22 -9.51 32.89
N SER A 298 -52.65 -8.88 31.81
CA SER A 298 -51.96 -7.83 31.05
C SER A 298 -51.67 -6.53 31.82
N ALA A 299 -50.68 -5.81 31.26
CA ALA A 299 -50.59 -4.36 30.99
C ALA A 299 -50.56 -3.36 32.17
N ASP A 300 -49.54 -2.50 32.21
CA ASP A 300 -49.54 -1.06 31.83
C ASP A 300 -48.22 -0.40 32.34
N ASP A 301 -47.31 0.03 31.45
CA ASP A 301 -46.98 1.42 31.05
C ASP A 301 -46.42 2.37 32.13
N SER A 302 -45.22 2.90 31.86
CA SER A 302 -44.70 4.20 32.36
C SER A 302 -43.32 4.53 31.74
N GLN A 303 -43.37 5.40 30.73
CA GLN A 303 -42.43 6.47 30.30
C GLN A 303 -40.98 6.62 30.86
N GLN A 304 -40.02 6.52 29.90
CA GLN A 304 -39.03 7.56 29.44
C GLN A 304 -37.63 7.68 30.12
N PRO A 305 -36.57 8.32 29.53
CA PRO A 305 -35.88 8.24 28.20
C PRO A 305 -34.33 7.97 28.25
N ASP A 306 -33.69 8.04 27.06
CA ASP A 306 -32.30 8.47 26.73
C ASP A 306 -31.12 7.46 26.66
N LEU A 307 -30.47 7.39 25.47
CA LEU A 307 -29.02 7.63 25.30
C LEU A 307 -28.57 7.71 23.81
N GLU A 308 -28.91 8.77 23.08
CA GLU A 308 -28.23 9.12 21.80
C GLU A 308 -28.20 10.65 21.59
N THR A 309 -27.41 11.42 22.35
CA THR A 309 -27.17 12.85 22.02
C THR A 309 -25.92 13.50 22.65
N VAL A 310 -24.76 12.83 22.67
CA VAL A 310 -23.52 13.45 23.24
C VAL A 310 -22.34 13.56 22.26
N GLY A 311 -22.43 13.04 21.03
CA GLY A 311 -21.31 13.12 20.07
C GLY A 311 -21.18 14.42 19.27
N LEU A 312 -22.25 15.19 19.11
CA LEU A 312 -22.31 16.29 18.13
C LEU A 312 -22.06 17.70 18.68
N SER A 313 -21.92 17.86 20.00
CA SER A 313 -21.72 19.18 20.64
C SER A 313 -20.25 19.52 20.93
N VAL A 314 -19.32 18.56 20.86
CA VAL A 314 -17.89 18.82 21.13
C VAL A 314 -17.15 19.27 19.87
N ALA A 315 -17.50 18.74 18.70
CA ALA A 315 -16.83 19.10 17.43
C ALA A 315 -17.10 20.56 16.99
N VAL A 316 -18.31 21.07 17.25
CA VAL A 316 -18.70 22.44 16.87
C VAL A 316 -18.00 23.49 17.75
N ALA A 317 -17.72 23.17 19.01
CA ALA A 317 -17.01 24.07 19.94
C ALA A 317 -15.50 24.19 19.59
N PHE A 318 -14.87 23.12 19.10
CA PHE A 318 -13.46 23.14 18.68
C PHE A 318 -13.23 23.94 17.39
N ILE A 319 -14.15 23.87 16.43
CA ILE A 319 -14.05 24.63 15.16
C ILE A 319 -14.24 26.15 15.40
N ALA A 320 -15.10 26.53 16.35
CA ALA A 320 -15.31 27.93 16.71
C ALA A 320 -14.10 28.58 17.44
N LEU A 321 -13.33 27.81 18.22
CA LEU A 321 -12.13 28.32 18.90
C LEU A 321 -10.94 28.50 17.95
N ILE A 322 -10.78 27.62 16.96
CA ILE A 322 -9.70 27.71 15.96
C ILE A 322 -9.93 28.90 15.03
N THR A 323 -11.17 29.15 14.61
CA THR A 323 -11.51 30.29 13.74
C THR A 323 -11.32 31.64 14.44
N PHE A 324 -11.60 31.74 15.75
CA PHE A 324 -11.40 32.97 16.53
C PHE A 324 -9.91 33.33 16.68
N GLU A 325 -9.04 32.35 16.85
CA GLU A 325 -7.61 32.59 17.07
C GLU A 325 -6.83 32.88 15.77
N ILE A 326 -7.32 32.36 14.63
CA ILE A 326 -6.83 32.73 13.29
C ILE A 326 -7.21 34.18 12.95
N LEU A 327 -8.44 34.60 13.26
CA LEU A 327 -8.88 35.99 13.06
C LEU A 327 -8.15 36.99 13.98
N ARG A 328 -7.78 36.59 15.21
CA ARG A 328 -7.02 37.44 16.14
C ARG A 328 -5.58 37.71 15.68
N ASN A 329 -4.95 36.76 14.98
CA ASN A 329 -3.59 36.93 14.46
C ASN A 329 -3.54 37.71 13.14
N TYR A 330 -4.66 37.84 12.42
CA TYR A 330 -4.74 38.57 11.15
C TYR A 330 -5.02 40.08 11.32
N LEU A 331 -5.42 40.52 12.52
CA LEU A 331 -5.82 41.91 12.83
C LEU A 331 -4.88 42.60 13.84
N LYS A 332 -3.64 42.12 13.99
CA LYS A 332 -2.61 42.75 14.83
C LYS A 332 -1.43 43.26 14.01
#